data_AF-A0A8C7HC15-F1
#
_entry.id   AF-A0A8C7HC15-F1
#
_cell.length_a   1.000
_cell.length_b   1.000
_cell.length_c   1.000
_cell.angle_alpha   90.00
_cell.angle_beta   90.00
_cell.angle_gamma   90.00
#
_symmetry.space_group_name_H-M   'P 1'
#
loop_
_entity.id
_entity.type
_entity.pdbx_description
1 polymer ?
#
loop_
_entity_poly.entity_id
_entity_poly.type
_entity_poly.pdbx_seq_one_letter_code
_entity_poly.pdbx_strand_id
1 'polypeptide(L)'
;MISLPLLMQQSELRQDSRMLWVECRIVDALRGRRRMRATAVKLPCSFWFLLLFGAGGLVLFIHLQDLSEMVQQQAPGVKLRGTARQSREALCTQDSEGVRVSPGQDQRPAVEGLTSPIPPMQFPAFQWTRHSATPGSREQDMGSLRVTKRHRKLLKTSPVVSNNSHNSSSSSSGSPDSPEESWQWHRLSHIQEARRRLMKEVCAKYKSSISRTITPHHVSRIYVEDKYKLLYCEVPKAGCSNWKRILMVLSGLASSTHEIKHDAVHYGNHLKRLDSFDRQGITQRLETYTKVLFVREPLERLVSAFRDKFENPNTYYHPVFGKPIISKYRVNASKVALRTGSGVTFQEFMQYLLDVHRPVGMDIHWEPTSQLCSPCLLDYNFIGKFETMEEEANFLLRRTGAPHNLTFPSFKDRNPKAERTSTHLTHRYFAQLSTSERQRAYDFYYMDYLMFNYSKPFKDLY
;
A
#
# COMPACT_ATOMS: atom_id res chain seq x y z
N MET A 1 -26.71 -58.90 8.92
CA MET A 1 -26.34 -60.32 8.68
C MET A 1 -27.18 -60.78 7.49
N ILE A 2 -26.56 -61.37 6.45
CA ILE A 2 -26.57 -62.81 6.12
C ILE A 2 -28.01 -63.33 5.88
N SER A 3 -28.40 -63.98 4.76
CA SER A 3 -27.87 -64.11 3.39
C SER A 3 -28.92 -64.82 2.49
N LEU A 4 -28.70 -64.77 1.17
CA LEU A 4 -29.19 -65.64 0.07
C LEU A 4 -29.38 -67.15 0.41
N PRO A 5 -30.13 -67.99 -0.39
CA PRO A 5 -29.81 -68.19 -1.83
C PRO A 5 -30.83 -68.79 -2.88
N LEU A 6 -30.45 -68.62 -4.18
CA LEU A 6 -30.56 -69.55 -5.34
C LEU A 6 -31.94 -69.92 -5.97
N LEU A 7 -32.11 -70.31 -7.26
CA LEU A 7 -31.29 -70.26 -8.52
C LEU A 7 -32.22 -70.37 -9.79
N MET A 8 -31.63 -70.22 -10.99
CA MET A 8 -32.11 -70.37 -12.40
C MET A 8 -32.61 -69.07 -13.10
N GLN A 9 -32.09 -68.56 -14.24
CA GLN A 9 -31.48 -69.10 -15.50
C GLN A 9 -32.55 -69.28 -16.62
N GLN A 10 -32.42 -68.79 -17.87
CA GLN A 10 -31.24 -68.46 -18.70
C GLN A 10 -31.49 -67.34 -19.75
N SER A 11 -30.39 -66.77 -20.31
CA SER A 11 -30.28 -65.99 -21.59
C SER A 11 -31.05 -64.66 -21.73
N GLU A 12 -30.54 -63.57 -22.32
CA GLU A 12 -29.19 -63.07 -22.71
C GLU A 12 -29.37 -61.55 -23.10
N LEU A 13 -28.44 -60.71 -23.57
CA LEU A 13 -27.14 -60.94 -24.21
C LEU A 13 -26.02 -59.94 -23.75
N ARG A 14 -25.66 -58.94 -24.59
CA ARG A 14 -24.45 -58.08 -24.50
C ARG A 14 -24.66 -56.71 -25.21
N GLN A 15 -23.82 -55.68 -25.04
CA GLN A 15 -22.99 -55.24 -23.89
C GLN A 15 -22.46 -53.80 -24.13
N ASP A 16 -22.03 -53.19 -23.02
CA ASP A 16 -21.39 -51.90 -22.78
C ASP A 16 -20.27 -51.35 -23.72
N SER A 17 -20.20 -50.01 -23.75
CA SER A 17 -19.03 -49.10 -23.64
C SER A 17 -17.67 -49.41 -24.29
N ARG A 18 -17.08 -48.38 -24.94
CA ARG A 18 -15.96 -47.58 -24.34
C ARG A 18 -15.48 -46.38 -25.21
N MET A 19 -14.90 -45.41 -24.50
CA MET A 19 -14.09 -44.29 -25.00
C MET A 19 -12.70 -44.75 -25.49
N LEU A 20 -12.14 -44.12 -26.53
CA LEU A 20 -10.68 -43.90 -26.67
C LEU A 20 -10.30 -42.91 -27.79
N TRP A 21 -9.08 -42.36 -27.68
CA TRP A 21 -8.37 -41.61 -28.73
C TRP A 21 -7.72 -42.58 -29.74
N VAL A 22 -7.41 -42.10 -30.95
CA VAL A 22 -6.62 -42.85 -31.95
C VAL A 22 -5.59 -41.93 -32.63
N GLU A 23 -4.30 -42.22 -32.45
CA GLU A 23 -3.25 -41.79 -33.39
C GLU A 23 -3.35 -42.60 -34.68
N CYS A 24 -2.98 -42.03 -35.83
CA CYS A 24 -2.83 -42.79 -37.08
C CYS A 24 -1.36 -42.78 -37.55
N ARG A 25 -0.74 -43.97 -37.58
CA ARG A 25 0.51 -44.25 -38.30
C ARG A 25 0.22 -45.17 -39.47
N ILE A 26 0.91 -44.97 -40.60
CA ILE A 26 0.86 -45.86 -41.78
C ILE A 26 2.30 -46.14 -42.26
N VAL A 27 2.57 -47.40 -42.64
CA VAL A 27 3.89 -48.02 -42.97
C VAL A 27 3.60 -49.20 -43.92
N ASP A 28 4.30 -49.48 -45.02
CA ASP A 28 5.40 -48.81 -45.76
C ASP A 28 5.19 -49.07 -47.29
N ALA A 29 5.91 -48.37 -48.17
CA ALA A 29 5.99 -48.72 -49.59
C ALA A 29 7.40 -48.45 -50.19
N LEU A 30 7.86 -49.38 -51.02
CA LEU A 30 9.28 -49.54 -51.39
C LEU A 30 9.82 -48.65 -52.52
N ARG A 31 11.11 -48.29 -52.40
CA ARG A 31 12.12 -48.04 -53.46
C ARG A 31 11.84 -46.95 -54.52
N GLY A 32 12.64 -45.88 -54.49
CA GLY A 32 12.86 -44.97 -55.64
C GLY A 32 14.20 -44.21 -55.53
N ARG A 33 14.94 -44.02 -56.65
CA ARG A 33 16.32 -43.46 -56.65
C ARG A 33 16.40 -42.12 -57.38
N ARG A 34 16.94 -41.09 -56.70
CA ARG A 34 17.57 -39.84 -57.22
C ARG A 34 17.20 -39.32 -58.63
N ARG A 35 16.62 -38.12 -58.70
CA ARG A 35 17.25 -36.97 -59.42
C ARG A 35 16.64 -35.63 -59.02
N MET A 36 17.45 -34.56 -59.04
CA MET A 36 16.97 -33.19 -58.83
C MET A 36 16.38 -32.58 -60.11
N ARG A 37 15.35 -31.75 -59.96
CA ARG A 37 15.04 -30.62 -60.85
C ARG A 37 14.43 -29.50 -60.01
N ALA A 38 14.80 -28.25 -60.28
CA ALA A 38 14.32 -27.11 -59.52
C ALA A 38 12.88 -26.74 -59.94
N THR A 39 12.03 -26.47 -58.96
CA THR A 39 10.69 -25.89 -59.13
C THR A 39 10.56 -24.68 -58.23
N ALA A 40 10.17 -23.52 -58.78
CA ALA A 40 10.06 -22.28 -58.02
C ALA A 40 9.02 -22.42 -56.89
N VAL A 41 9.45 -22.26 -55.64
CA VAL A 41 8.56 -22.28 -54.48
C VAL A 41 7.76 -20.98 -54.46
N LYS A 42 6.47 -21.06 -54.80
CA LYS A 42 5.51 -19.99 -54.47
C LYS A 42 5.36 -19.95 -52.95
N LEU A 43 5.97 -18.98 -52.28
CA LEU A 43 5.77 -18.80 -50.84
C LEU A 43 4.28 -18.53 -50.56
N PRO A 44 3.71 -19.11 -49.48
CA PRO A 44 2.33 -18.84 -49.09
C PRO A 44 2.16 -17.37 -48.68
N CYS A 45 0.95 -16.84 -48.88
CA CYS A 45 0.65 -15.42 -48.69
C CYS A 45 0.94 -14.89 -47.27
N SER A 46 0.95 -15.78 -46.26
CA SER A 46 1.32 -15.48 -44.87
C SER A 46 2.72 -14.88 -44.70
N PHE A 47 3.68 -15.22 -45.57
CA PHE A 47 5.05 -14.67 -45.46
C PHE A 47 5.10 -13.18 -45.83
N TRP A 48 4.25 -12.72 -46.75
CA TRP A 48 4.12 -11.30 -47.09
C TRP A 48 3.50 -10.49 -45.95
N PHE A 49 2.52 -11.05 -45.24
CA PHE A 49 1.95 -10.38 -44.06
C PHE A 49 2.99 -10.19 -42.94
N LEU A 50 3.85 -11.18 -42.70
CA LEU A 50 4.94 -11.05 -41.71
C LEU A 50 5.99 -10.00 -42.13
N LEU A 51 6.35 -9.95 -43.41
CA LEU A 51 7.27 -8.93 -43.94
C LEU A 51 6.65 -7.51 -43.87
N LEU A 52 5.37 -7.36 -44.19
CA LEU A 52 4.66 -6.08 -44.12
C LEU A 52 4.47 -5.59 -42.68
N PHE A 53 4.16 -6.49 -41.73
CA PHE A 53 4.12 -6.13 -40.30
C PHE A 53 5.50 -5.78 -39.75
N GLY A 54 6.55 -6.51 -40.16
CA GLY A 54 7.93 -6.21 -39.77
C GLY A 54 8.41 -4.85 -40.30
N ALA A 55 8.17 -4.56 -41.59
CA ALA A 55 8.50 -3.28 -42.21
C ALA A 55 7.68 -2.12 -41.61
N GLY A 56 6.36 -2.29 -41.45
CA GLY A 56 5.50 -1.29 -40.83
C GLY A 56 5.86 -0.99 -39.37
N GLY A 57 6.19 -2.02 -38.60
CA GLY A 57 6.69 -1.88 -37.24
C GLY A 57 8.04 -1.14 -37.17
N LEU A 58 8.97 -1.42 -38.09
CA LEU A 58 10.25 -0.74 -38.18
C LEU A 58 10.09 0.74 -38.56
N VAL A 59 9.24 1.05 -39.54
CA VAL A 59 8.94 2.44 -39.95
C VAL A 59 8.25 3.21 -38.82
N LEU A 60 7.31 2.59 -38.11
CA LEU A 60 6.67 3.20 -36.94
C LEU A 60 7.69 3.45 -35.81
N PHE A 61 8.61 2.52 -35.56
CA PHE A 61 9.67 2.68 -34.57
C PHE A 61 10.61 3.84 -34.93
N ILE A 62 11.02 3.94 -36.20
CA ILE A 62 11.86 5.05 -36.71
C ILE A 62 11.14 6.40 -36.51
N HIS A 63 9.86 6.53 -36.89
CA HIS A 63 9.11 7.77 -36.69
C HIS A 63 8.88 8.13 -35.21
N LEU A 64 8.70 7.14 -34.32
CA LEU A 64 8.62 7.39 -32.87
C LEU A 64 9.96 7.85 -32.30
N GLN A 65 11.08 7.39 -32.86
CA GLN A 65 12.43 7.78 -32.47
C GLN A 65 12.76 9.20 -32.98
N ASP A 66 12.38 9.51 -34.22
CA ASP A 66 12.49 10.85 -34.84
C ASP A 66 11.67 11.92 -34.07
N LEU A 67 10.43 11.58 -33.68
CA LEU A 67 9.63 12.42 -32.78
C LEU A 67 10.28 12.63 -31.40
N SER A 68 10.99 11.62 -30.87
CA SER A 68 11.74 11.75 -29.62
C SER A 68 12.93 12.71 -29.77
N GLU A 69 13.62 12.72 -30.91
CA GLU A 69 14.70 13.68 -31.16
C GLU A 69 14.16 15.11 -31.41
N MET A 70 13.05 15.26 -32.13
CA MET A 70 12.38 16.57 -32.30
C MET A 70 11.98 17.20 -30.95
N VAL A 71 11.34 16.42 -30.06
CA VAL A 71 10.97 16.90 -28.72
C VAL A 71 12.20 17.32 -27.90
N GLN A 72 13.35 16.69 -28.15
CA GLN A 72 14.61 16.98 -27.46
C GLN A 72 15.38 18.17 -28.07
N GLN A 73 15.07 18.58 -29.30
CA GLN A 73 15.62 19.79 -29.95
C GLN A 73 14.86 21.08 -29.60
N GLN A 74 13.61 20.99 -29.11
CA GLN A 74 12.73 22.15 -28.87
C GLN A 74 13.07 22.97 -27.59
N ALA A 75 14.15 22.63 -26.86
CA ALA A 75 14.55 23.28 -25.60
C ALA A 75 15.83 24.16 -25.79
N PRO A 76 15.73 25.50 -25.80
CA PRO A 76 16.84 26.38 -26.18
C PRO A 76 17.89 26.56 -25.08
N GLY A 77 19.06 25.93 -25.23
CA GLY A 77 20.27 26.19 -24.43
C GLY A 77 21.15 27.31 -25.00
N VAL A 78 21.59 28.24 -24.15
CA VAL A 78 22.41 29.40 -24.54
C VAL A 78 23.78 28.97 -25.10
N LYS A 79 24.12 29.46 -26.29
CA LYS A 79 25.44 29.25 -26.90
C LYS A 79 26.47 30.27 -26.40
N LEU A 80 27.48 29.81 -25.65
CA LEU A 80 28.79 30.49 -25.66
C LEU A 80 29.34 30.43 -27.10
N ARG A 81 29.84 31.56 -27.61
CA ARG A 81 30.49 31.62 -28.93
C ARG A 81 31.87 32.27 -28.81
N GLY A 82 32.91 31.46 -28.75
CA GLY A 82 34.30 31.90 -28.85
C GLY A 82 34.85 31.71 -30.26
N THR A 83 35.10 32.81 -30.97
CA THR A 83 35.96 32.85 -32.19
C THR A 83 36.62 34.23 -32.22
N ALA A 84 37.95 34.28 -32.26
CA ALA A 84 38.71 35.53 -32.23
C ALA A 84 39.35 35.85 -33.59
N ARG A 85 39.30 37.12 -34.02
CA ARG A 85 40.42 37.71 -34.77
C ARG A 85 40.45 39.25 -34.77
N GLN A 86 41.58 39.77 -34.27
CA GLN A 86 42.34 40.97 -34.64
C GLN A 86 41.65 42.12 -35.41
N SER A 87 41.70 43.33 -34.82
CA SER A 87 42.07 44.66 -35.39
C SER A 87 41.10 45.78 -34.98
N ARG A 88 41.47 47.07 -34.87
CA ARG A 88 42.72 47.81 -34.54
C ARG A 88 42.34 49.31 -34.59
N GLU A 89 42.85 50.16 -33.68
CA GLU A 89 42.71 51.65 -33.69
C GLU A 89 41.25 52.21 -33.55
N ALA A 90 40.98 53.47 -33.22
CA ALA A 90 41.66 54.48 -32.36
C ALA A 90 40.71 55.70 -32.12
N LEU A 91 41.17 56.69 -31.31
CA LEU A 91 40.58 58.04 -31.07
C LEU A 91 39.24 58.08 -30.27
N CYS A 92 39.10 58.82 -29.14
CA CYS A 92 39.07 60.30 -28.92
C CYS A 92 37.66 60.91 -29.20
N THR A 93 37.11 61.95 -28.53
CA THR A 93 37.39 62.80 -27.31
C THR A 93 36.09 63.63 -27.04
N GLN A 94 35.84 64.46 -25.99
CA GLN A 94 36.52 64.97 -24.77
C GLN A 94 35.45 65.56 -23.79
N ASP A 95 35.80 65.73 -22.50
CA ASP A 95 35.40 66.80 -21.52
C ASP A 95 33.90 67.14 -21.26
N SER A 96 33.47 67.83 -20.18
CA SER A 96 34.13 68.50 -19.02
C SER A 96 33.46 68.04 -17.70
N GLU A 97 34.17 67.93 -16.55
CA GLU A 97 34.34 68.94 -15.47
C GLU A 97 33.05 69.62 -14.96
N GLY A 98 32.84 69.94 -13.67
CA GLY A 98 33.57 69.84 -12.38
C GLY A 98 32.66 70.53 -11.31
N VAL A 99 32.76 70.47 -9.96
CA VAL A 99 33.87 70.61 -8.98
C VAL A 99 33.24 70.35 -7.58
N ARG A 100 33.67 69.32 -6.82
CA ARG A 100 34.42 69.35 -5.53
C ARG A 100 33.80 70.09 -4.31
N VAL A 101 33.66 69.39 -3.17
CA VAL A 101 34.14 69.71 -1.78
C VAL A 101 33.52 68.72 -0.75
N SER A 102 34.22 68.46 0.37
CA SER A 102 33.89 67.55 1.50
C SER A 102 34.09 68.32 2.84
N PRO A 103 34.02 67.75 4.08
CA PRO A 103 33.70 66.37 4.54
C PRO A 103 32.68 66.31 5.73
N GLY A 104 32.39 65.12 6.28
CA GLY A 104 31.65 65.01 7.57
C GLY A 104 31.18 63.61 8.01
N GLN A 105 32.02 62.91 8.78
CA GLN A 105 31.79 61.82 9.77
C GLN A 105 30.60 60.81 9.75
N ASP A 106 31.00 59.57 10.05
CA ASP A 106 30.40 58.57 10.96
C ASP A 106 29.22 57.62 10.60
N GLN A 107 29.60 56.32 10.68
CA GLN A 107 28.88 55.18 11.27
C GLN A 107 27.71 54.46 10.54
N ARG A 108 28.06 53.24 10.09
CA ARG A 108 27.24 52.00 10.04
C ARG A 108 25.98 51.97 9.16
N PRO A 109 26.05 51.40 7.94
CA PRO A 109 24.87 50.85 7.27
C PRO A 109 24.50 49.47 7.86
N ALA A 110 23.22 49.25 8.16
CA ALA A 110 22.67 47.90 8.24
C ALA A 110 22.40 47.40 6.81
N VAL A 111 22.73 46.14 6.52
CA VAL A 111 22.56 45.58 5.16
C VAL A 111 21.14 45.05 4.99
N GLU A 112 20.35 45.71 4.14
CA GLU A 112 19.11 45.14 3.60
C GLU A 112 19.43 44.02 2.62
N GLY A 113 18.97 42.80 2.92
CA GLY A 113 19.12 41.63 2.05
C GLY A 113 17.82 41.35 1.28
N LEU A 114 17.78 41.70 0.00
CA LEU A 114 16.64 41.35 -0.87
C LEU A 114 16.42 39.83 -0.90
N THR A 115 15.21 39.39 -0.57
CA THR A 115 14.69 38.07 -0.92
C THR A 115 13.33 38.24 -1.58
N SER A 116 13.21 37.75 -2.82
CA SER A 116 11.96 37.88 -3.60
C SER A 116 10.97 36.77 -3.20
N PRO A 117 9.72 37.09 -2.83
CA PRO A 117 8.77 36.09 -2.36
C PRO A 117 8.10 35.33 -3.51
N ILE A 118 8.19 34.00 -3.48
CA ILE A 118 7.35 33.13 -4.30
C ILE A 118 5.90 33.22 -3.77
N PRO A 119 4.89 33.47 -4.61
CA PRO A 119 3.54 33.76 -4.13
C PRO A 119 2.80 32.52 -3.58
N PRO A 120 2.01 32.65 -2.50
CA PRO A 120 1.09 31.60 -2.06
C PRO A 120 -0.09 31.47 -3.05
N MET A 121 -0.59 30.25 -3.24
CA MET A 121 -1.75 30.01 -4.11
C MET A 121 -3.01 30.74 -3.60
N GLN A 122 -3.59 31.59 -4.44
CA GLN A 122 -4.89 32.19 -4.20
C GLN A 122 -6.02 31.23 -4.61
N PHE A 123 -7.04 31.12 -3.76
CA PHE A 123 -8.37 30.66 -4.17
C PHE A 123 -9.16 31.85 -4.77
N PRO A 124 -10.17 31.61 -5.62
CA PRO A 124 -10.94 32.68 -6.24
C PRO A 124 -11.59 33.61 -5.20
N ALA A 125 -11.41 34.92 -5.37
CA ALA A 125 -11.94 35.92 -4.45
C ALA A 125 -13.44 36.17 -4.67
N PHE A 126 -14.21 36.20 -3.59
CA PHE A 126 -15.59 36.71 -3.59
C PHE A 126 -15.60 38.05 -2.83
N GLN A 127 -15.98 39.14 -3.49
CA GLN A 127 -16.06 40.47 -2.88
C GLN A 127 -17.23 40.55 -1.88
N TRP A 128 -17.06 41.35 -0.82
CA TRP A 128 -18.05 41.51 0.24
C TRP A 128 -18.42 42.99 0.44
N THR A 129 -19.38 43.46 -0.35
CA THR A 129 -20.02 44.78 -0.17
C THR A 129 -20.92 44.76 1.07
N ARG A 130 -20.68 45.67 2.01
CA ARG A 130 -21.48 45.80 3.24
C ARG A 130 -22.76 46.59 3.00
N HIS A 131 -23.91 45.98 3.31
CA HIS A 131 -25.15 46.67 3.69
C HIS A 131 -25.74 46.05 4.97
N SER A 132 -26.70 46.69 5.60
CA SER A 132 -27.05 46.51 7.03
C SER A 132 -28.55 46.53 7.32
N ALA A 133 -28.97 45.82 8.39
CA ALA A 133 -30.36 45.61 8.84
C ALA A 133 -31.21 44.75 7.86
N THR A 134 -32.35 44.13 8.19
CA THR A 134 -33.28 44.18 9.35
C THR A 134 -33.87 42.76 9.56
N PRO A 135 -34.32 42.31 10.77
CA PRO A 135 -34.72 40.91 10.98
C PRO A 135 -36.20 40.59 10.63
N GLY A 136 -36.46 39.44 10.02
CA GLY A 136 -37.83 38.88 9.92
C GLY A 136 -38.01 37.60 9.07
N SER A 137 -38.87 36.69 9.55
CA SER A 137 -39.46 35.53 8.85
C SER A 137 -38.55 34.34 8.45
N ARG A 138 -39.19 33.25 7.98
CA ARG A 138 -38.59 31.92 7.68
C ARG A 138 -38.53 31.72 6.16
N GLU A 139 -37.44 31.15 5.64
CA GLU A 139 -37.45 29.79 5.04
C GLU A 139 -36.02 29.26 4.76
N GLN A 140 -35.86 28.26 3.89
CA GLN A 140 -34.72 27.34 3.83
C GLN A 140 -33.57 27.84 2.94
N ASP A 141 -32.31 27.72 3.39
CA ASP A 141 -31.17 27.39 2.51
C ASP A 141 -29.97 26.75 3.27
N MET A 142 -29.07 26.10 2.52
CA MET A 142 -28.08 25.12 2.97
C MET A 142 -26.73 25.74 3.40
N GLY A 143 -26.71 26.37 4.58
CA GLY A 143 -25.53 27.09 5.10
C GLY A 143 -24.34 26.23 5.57
N SER A 144 -23.28 26.16 4.74
CA SER A 144 -21.88 25.81 5.03
C SER A 144 -21.49 25.50 6.50
N LEU A 145 -21.07 24.26 6.77
CA LEU A 145 -20.64 23.79 8.09
C LEU A 145 -19.32 24.43 8.56
N ARG A 146 -19.38 25.59 9.23
CA ARG A 146 -18.21 26.26 9.83
C ARG A 146 -17.47 25.32 10.79
N VAL A 147 -16.17 25.09 10.55
CA VAL A 147 -15.29 24.31 11.44
C VAL A 147 -15.01 25.12 12.72
N THR A 148 -15.93 25.05 13.67
CA THR A 148 -15.80 25.72 14.97
C THR A 148 -14.95 24.90 15.97
N LYS A 149 -14.40 25.60 16.96
CA LYS A 149 -13.42 25.08 17.95
C LYS A 149 -13.94 23.93 18.86
N ARG A 150 -15.17 23.44 18.68
CA ARG A 150 -15.72 22.26 19.38
C ARG A 150 -15.10 20.92 18.97
N HIS A 151 -14.33 20.88 17.87
CA HIS A 151 -13.73 19.66 17.31
C HIS A 151 -12.68 18.92 18.16
N ARG A 152 -12.30 19.43 19.36
CA ARG A 152 -11.18 18.92 20.17
C ARG A 152 -11.51 17.91 21.28
N LYS A 153 -12.77 17.44 21.43
CA LYS A 153 -13.19 16.61 22.60
C LYS A 153 -13.20 15.09 22.40
N LEU A 154 -12.74 14.54 21.27
CA LEU A 154 -12.71 13.08 21.01
C LEU A 154 -11.31 12.43 21.03
N LEU A 155 -10.24 13.19 21.26
CA LEU A 155 -8.84 12.68 21.31
C LEU A 155 -8.15 13.05 22.64
N LYS A 156 -8.90 13.11 23.75
CA LYS A 156 -8.38 13.53 25.07
C LYS A 156 -8.71 12.59 26.24
N THR A 157 -9.30 11.43 26.00
CA THR A 157 -9.65 10.46 27.05
C THR A 157 -9.32 9.03 26.61
N SER A 158 -8.09 8.60 26.89
CA SER A 158 -7.70 7.19 26.99
C SER A 158 -6.50 7.13 27.94
N PRO A 159 -6.51 6.28 28.98
CA PRO A 159 -5.40 6.18 29.93
C PRO A 159 -4.17 5.58 29.24
N VAL A 160 -2.98 5.97 29.69
CA VAL A 160 -1.74 5.28 29.33
C VAL A 160 -1.72 3.95 30.09
N VAL A 161 -1.90 2.84 29.37
CA VAL A 161 -1.74 1.50 29.94
C VAL A 161 -0.25 1.17 30.00
N SER A 162 0.37 1.45 31.14
CA SER A 162 1.74 1.02 31.43
C SER A 162 1.76 -0.48 31.73
N ASN A 163 2.22 -1.29 30.77
CA ASN A 163 2.38 -2.73 30.97
C ASN A 163 3.61 -3.02 31.85
N ASN A 164 3.39 -3.35 33.13
CA ASN A 164 4.40 -4.08 33.91
C ASN A 164 4.44 -5.54 33.44
N SER A 165 5.55 -5.95 32.84
CA SER A 165 5.76 -7.31 32.36
C SER A 165 6.17 -8.25 33.49
N HIS A 166 5.20 -8.93 34.11
CA HIS A 166 5.47 -10.10 34.95
C HIS A 166 5.50 -11.37 34.10
N ASN A 167 6.66 -12.02 34.02
CA ASN A 167 6.79 -13.34 33.42
C ASN A 167 6.30 -14.40 34.41
N SER A 168 5.20 -15.08 34.06
CA SER A 168 4.70 -16.26 34.78
C SER A 168 4.34 -17.35 33.77
N SER A 169 5.32 -18.17 33.39
CA SER A 169 5.13 -19.31 32.49
C SER A 169 4.62 -20.52 33.26
N SER A 170 3.30 -20.67 33.39
CA SER A 170 2.66 -21.88 33.94
C SER A 170 1.79 -22.57 32.90
N SER A 171 2.26 -23.72 32.40
CA SER A 171 1.52 -24.58 31.49
C SER A 171 0.52 -25.46 32.25
N SER A 172 -0.71 -24.97 32.44
CA SER A 172 -1.79 -25.71 33.09
C SER A 172 -2.92 -26.02 32.11
N SER A 173 -3.05 -27.28 31.70
CA SER A 173 -4.25 -27.81 31.06
C SER A 173 -5.38 -27.88 32.09
N GLY A 174 -6.27 -26.89 32.09
CA GLY A 174 -7.40 -26.76 33.01
C GLY A 174 -8.74 -26.65 32.29
N SER A 175 -9.83 -26.86 33.05
CA SER A 175 -11.20 -26.85 32.55
C SER A 175 -11.70 -25.46 32.12
N PRO A 176 -12.69 -25.34 31.21
CA PRO A 176 -13.07 -24.06 30.58
C PRO A 176 -13.71 -22.97 31.47
N ASP A 177 -13.95 -23.26 32.75
CA ASP A 177 -14.67 -22.40 33.69
C ASP A 177 -13.74 -21.80 34.77
N SER A 178 -12.58 -21.27 34.36
CA SER A 178 -11.75 -20.46 35.24
C SER A 178 -12.31 -19.02 35.35
N PRO A 179 -12.40 -18.43 36.57
CA PRO A 179 -12.88 -17.05 36.72
C PRO A 179 -12.05 -16.01 35.95
N GLU A 180 -10.74 -16.25 35.80
CA GLU A 180 -9.83 -15.37 35.06
C GLU A 180 -10.11 -15.37 33.55
N GLU A 181 -10.33 -16.54 32.94
CA GLU A 181 -10.72 -16.60 31.53
C GLU A 181 -12.06 -15.91 31.31
N SER A 182 -13.07 -16.16 32.15
CA SER A 182 -14.36 -15.48 32.07
C SER A 182 -14.20 -13.95 32.08
N TRP A 183 -13.39 -13.42 33.00
CA TRP A 183 -13.12 -11.98 33.07
C TRP A 183 -12.36 -11.45 31.84
N GLN A 184 -11.39 -12.21 31.30
CA GLN A 184 -10.71 -11.88 30.03
C GLN A 184 -11.70 -11.88 28.85
N TRP A 185 -12.60 -12.86 28.78
CA TRP A 185 -13.65 -12.97 27.75
C TRP A 185 -14.58 -11.76 27.76
N HIS A 186 -15.05 -11.32 28.94
CA HIS A 186 -15.86 -10.12 29.09
C HIS A 186 -15.09 -8.84 28.71
N ARG A 187 -13.87 -8.66 29.23
CA ARG A 187 -12.99 -7.51 28.92
C ARG A 187 -12.77 -7.35 27.41
N LEU A 188 -12.37 -8.42 26.72
CA LEU A 188 -12.10 -8.37 25.28
C LEU A 188 -13.37 -8.20 24.44
N SER A 189 -14.50 -8.74 24.88
CA SER A 189 -15.80 -8.53 24.22
C SER A 189 -16.23 -7.06 24.24
N HIS A 190 -16.15 -6.39 25.40
CA HIS A 190 -16.45 -4.95 25.49
C HIS A 190 -15.46 -4.08 24.71
N ILE A 191 -14.17 -4.44 24.67
CA ILE A 191 -13.18 -3.75 23.84
C ILE A 191 -13.56 -3.83 22.35
N GLN A 192 -14.00 -5.00 21.87
CA GLN A 192 -14.45 -5.17 20.48
C GLN A 192 -15.74 -4.41 20.18
N GLU A 193 -16.71 -4.42 21.10
CA GLU A 193 -17.93 -3.61 20.99
C GLU A 193 -17.60 -2.11 20.87
N ALA A 194 -16.76 -1.57 21.75
CA ALA A 194 -16.34 -0.17 21.74
C ALA A 194 -15.62 0.22 20.45
N ARG A 195 -14.71 -0.64 19.94
CA ARG A 195 -14.01 -0.41 18.65
C ARG A 195 -14.99 -0.39 17.47
N ARG A 196 -15.94 -1.34 17.42
CA ARG A 196 -16.98 -1.38 16.36
C ARG A 196 -17.93 -0.19 16.44
N ARG A 197 -18.30 0.24 17.65
CA ARG A 197 -19.13 1.43 17.87
C ARG A 197 -18.43 2.70 17.36
N LEU A 198 -17.18 2.93 17.75
CA LEU A 198 -16.41 4.08 17.28
C LEU A 198 -16.25 4.05 15.75
N MET A 199 -15.95 2.89 15.16
CA MET A 199 -15.87 2.75 13.70
C MET A 199 -17.16 3.21 13.03
N LYS A 200 -18.33 2.80 13.55
CA LYS A 200 -19.63 3.21 13.02
C LYS A 200 -19.91 4.70 13.21
N GLU A 201 -19.55 5.28 14.36
CA GLU A 201 -19.69 6.73 14.64
C GLU A 201 -18.79 7.57 13.71
N VAL A 202 -17.53 7.17 13.50
CA VAL A 202 -16.59 7.84 12.58
C VAL A 202 -17.06 7.68 11.13
N CYS A 203 -17.42 6.48 10.69
CA CYS A 203 -17.94 6.26 9.33
C CYS A 203 -19.28 6.96 9.08
N ALA A 204 -20.13 7.15 10.09
CA ALA A 204 -21.33 7.97 9.96
C ALA A 204 -20.99 9.46 9.80
N LYS A 205 -20.00 9.97 10.55
CA LYS A 205 -19.58 11.38 10.48
C LYS A 205 -18.90 11.75 9.15
N TYR A 206 -18.05 10.87 8.59
CA TYR A 206 -17.22 11.21 7.43
C TYR A 206 -17.67 10.58 6.10
N LYS A 207 -18.86 9.93 6.05
CA LYS A 207 -19.47 9.50 4.78
C LYS A 207 -20.19 10.66 4.08
N SER A 208 -19.46 11.41 3.26
CA SER A 208 -20.07 12.09 2.10
C SER A 208 -20.28 11.08 0.97
N SER A 209 -21.55 10.77 0.66
CA SER A 209 -22.02 10.14 -0.59
C SER A 209 -21.26 8.91 -1.15
N ILE A 210 -20.52 8.16 -0.33
CA ILE A 210 -19.82 6.94 -0.78
C ILE A 210 -20.85 5.90 -1.26
N SER A 211 -20.70 5.46 -2.51
CA SER A 211 -21.51 4.40 -3.10
C SER A 211 -21.47 3.13 -2.25
N ARG A 212 -22.64 2.53 -2.00
CA ARG A 212 -22.73 1.24 -1.27
C ARG A 212 -22.30 0.04 -2.12
N THR A 213 -21.96 0.26 -3.40
CA THR A 213 -21.52 -0.80 -4.31
C THR A 213 -20.11 -1.29 -3.95
N ILE A 214 -20.04 -2.51 -3.43
CA ILE A 214 -18.78 -3.21 -3.20
C ILE A 214 -18.26 -3.72 -4.55
N THR A 215 -16.98 -3.48 -4.84
CA THR A 215 -16.30 -3.87 -6.07
C THR A 215 -15.18 -4.86 -5.73
N PRO A 216 -14.64 -5.63 -6.69
CA PRO A 216 -13.52 -6.54 -6.43
C PRO A 216 -12.31 -5.83 -5.80
N HIS A 217 -12.06 -4.56 -6.16
CA HIS A 217 -11.01 -3.73 -5.55
C HIS A 217 -11.15 -3.63 -4.02
N HIS A 218 -12.35 -3.31 -3.51
CA HIS A 218 -12.64 -3.18 -2.08
C HIS A 218 -12.47 -4.49 -1.28
N VAL A 219 -12.41 -5.65 -1.95
CA VAL A 219 -12.26 -6.97 -1.32
C VAL A 219 -10.97 -7.71 -1.70
N SER A 220 -10.14 -7.13 -2.59
CA SER A 220 -8.86 -7.70 -3.06
C SER A 220 -7.83 -8.03 -1.97
N ARG A 221 -7.94 -7.38 -0.80
CA ARG A 221 -7.08 -7.61 0.37
C ARG A 221 -7.61 -8.65 1.35
N ILE A 222 -8.80 -9.21 1.10
CA ILE A 222 -9.50 -10.07 2.05
C ILE A 222 -9.25 -11.53 1.69
N TYR A 223 -8.58 -12.26 2.58
CA TYR A 223 -8.44 -13.70 2.49
C TYR A 223 -9.67 -14.40 3.06
N VAL A 224 -10.07 -15.50 2.42
CA VAL A 224 -11.26 -16.28 2.74
C VAL A 224 -10.84 -17.61 3.36
N GLU A 225 -11.43 -17.92 4.51
CA GLU A 225 -11.40 -19.26 5.10
C GLU A 225 -12.86 -19.71 5.27
N ASP A 226 -13.26 -20.75 4.52
CA ASP A 226 -14.66 -21.16 4.41
C ASP A 226 -15.13 -22.05 5.58
N LYS A 227 -14.22 -22.77 6.24
CA LYS A 227 -14.54 -23.79 7.27
C LYS A 227 -14.97 -23.17 8.60
N TYR A 228 -14.22 -22.19 9.07
CA TYR A 228 -14.47 -21.39 10.27
C TYR A 228 -15.14 -20.04 9.93
N LYS A 229 -15.51 -19.83 8.66
CA LYS A 229 -16.26 -18.67 8.13
C LYS A 229 -15.58 -17.34 8.46
N LEU A 230 -14.32 -17.20 8.06
CA LEU A 230 -13.50 -16.02 8.31
C LEU A 230 -13.21 -15.22 7.03
N LEU A 231 -13.23 -13.90 7.17
CA LEU A 231 -12.78 -12.94 6.17
C LEU A 231 -11.69 -12.05 6.79
N TYR A 232 -10.42 -12.35 6.53
CA TYR A 232 -9.29 -11.61 7.09
C TYR A 232 -8.76 -10.57 6.10
N CYS A 233 -8.85 -9.27 6.43
CA CYS A 233 -8.22 -8.25 5.61
C CYS A 233 -6.73 -8.09 5.91
N GLU A 234 -5.89 -8.25 4.90
CA GLU A 234 -4.44 -8.09 5.04
C GLU A 234 -4.05 -6.61 5.11
N VAL A 235 -3.61 -6.21 6.31
CA VAL A 235 -2.88 -4.96 6.56
C VAL A 235 -1.38 -5.26 6.64
N PRO A 236 -0.56 -4.88 5.64
CA PRO A 236 0.85 -5.17 5.69
C PRO A 236 1.54 -4.47 6.87
N LYS A 237 2.52 -5.17 7.45
CA LYS A 237 3.29 -4.81 8.66
C LYS A 237 2.48 -4.76 9.99
N ALA A 238 1.18 -5.07 9.97
CA ALA A 238 0.36 -5.33 11.15
C ALA A 238 0.12 -6.85 11.34
N GLY A 239 1.21 -7.63 11.48
CA GLY A 239 1.16 -9.07 11.78
C GLY A 239 0.73 -10.02 10.64
N CYS A 240 0.47 -9.50 9.43
CA CYS A 240 -0.15 -10.25 8.32
C CYS A 240 0.48 -11.61 8.00
N SER A 241 1.82 -11.77 8.01
CA SER A 241 2.47 -13.07 7.76
C SER A 241 1.97 -14.16 8.71
N ASN A 242 1.80 -13.83 9.98
CA ASN A 242 1.42 -14.79 11.02
C ASN A 242 -0.09 -15.07 11.00
N TRP A 243 -0.90 -14.08 10.60
CA TRP A 243 -2.31 -14.33 10.26
C TRP A 243 -2.50 -15.24 9.05
N LYS A 244 -1.72 -15.07 7.97
CA LYS A 244 -1.76 -16.00 6.84
C LYS A 244 -1.35 -17.43 7.23
N ARG A 245 -0.36 -17.60 8.12
CA ARG A 245 0.00 -18.92 8.69
C ARG A 245 -1.18 -19.57 9.42
N ILE A 246 -1.89 -18.80 10.25
CA ILE A 246 -3.11 -19.25 10.91
C ILE A 246 -4.17 -19.70 9.89
N LEU A 247 -4.44 -18.90 8.85
CA LEU A 247 -5.40 -19.26 7.80
C LEU A 247 -4.99 -20.53 7.05
N MET A 248 -3.70 -20.76 6.81
CA MET A 248 -3.19 -21.99 6.20
C MET A 248 -3.42 -23.22 7.08
N VAL A 249 -3.21 -23.13 8.40
CA VAL A 249 -3.51 -24.25 9.32
C VAL A 249 -5.02 -24.48 9.43
N LEU A 250 -5.83 -23.42 9.55
CA LEU A 250 -7.30 -23.53 9.63
C LEU A 250 -7.90 -24.21 8.39
N SER A 251 -7.41 -23.86 7.20
CA SER A 251 -7.82 -24.48 5.92
C SER A 251 -7.21 -25.86 5.65
N GLY A 252 -6.38 -26.40 6.55
CA GLY A 252 -5.77 -27.73 6.42
C GLY A 252 -4.58 -27.81 5.46
N LEU A 253 -4.02 -26.67 5.04
CA LEU A 253 -2.83 -26.57 4.18
C LEU A 253 -1.51 -26.82 4.94
N ALA A 254 -1.56 -26.86 6.27
CA ALA A 254 -0.41 -27.14 7.14
C ALA A 254 -0.86 -27.70 8.49
N SER A 255 -0.02 -28.53 9.11
CA SER A 255 -0.12 -29.04 10.49
C SER A 255 0.14 -27.96 11.55
N SER A 256 1.16 -27.13 11.32
CA SER A 256 1.67 -26.17 12.29
C SER A 256 2.09 -24.87 11.63
N THR A 257 1.91 -23.74 12.32
CA THR A 257 2.35 -22.43 11.84
C THR A 257 3.88 -22.30 11.74
N HIS A 258 4.63 -23.10 12.51
CA HIS A 258 6.09 -23.06 12.58
C HIS A 258 6.78 -23.66 11.35
N GLU A 259 6.12 -24.59 10.65
CA GLU A 259 6.65 -25.25 9.45
C GLU A 259 6.60 -24.33 8.21
N ILE A 260 5.73 -23.31 8.25
CA ILE A 260 5.40 -22.47 7.10
C ILE A 260 6.44 -21.35 6.92
N LYS A 261 7.34 -21.51 5.94
CA LYS A 261 8.37 -20.51 5.56
C LYS A 261 7.76 -19.21 5.02
N HIS A 262 8.51 -18.10 5.14
CA HIS A 262 8.06 -16.75 4.76
C HIS A 262 7.55 -16.64 3.33
N ASP A 263 8.20 -17.32 2.39
CA ASP A 263 7.90 -17.16 0.96
C ASP A 263 6.64 -17.94 0.55
N ALA A 264 6.36 -19.08 1.18
CA ALA A 264 5.09 -19.81 1.00
C ALA A 264 3.88 -18.96 1.45
N VAL A 265 4.05 -18.18 2.52
CA VAL A 265 3.04 -17.26 3.06
C VAL A 265 2.69 -16.11 2.11
N HIS A 266 3.61 -15.69 1.24
CA HIS A 266 3.43 -14.48 0.41
C HIS A 266 3.38 -14.71 -1.10
N TYR A 267 3.95 -15.81 -1.61
CA TYR A 267 4.05 -16.07 -3.06
C TYR A 267 3.44 -17.41 -3.49
N GLY A 268 3.05 -18.29 -2.55
CA GLY A 268 2.50 -19.61 -2.87
C GLY A 268 1.06 -19.62 -3.41
N ASN A 269 0.34 -18.50 -3.35
CA ASN A 269 -1.07 -18.35 -3.74
C ASN A 269 -2.06 -19.37 -3.12
N HIS A 270 -1.66 -20.06 -2.04
CA HIS A 270 -2.47 -21.14 -1.44
C HIS A 270 -3.77 -20.67 -0.77
N LEU A 271 -3.83 -19.41 -0.33
CA LEU A 271 -5.00 -18.84 0.34
C LEU A 271 -5.94 -18.15 -0.66
N LYS A 272 -7.20 -18.55 -0.65
CA LYS A 272 -8.28 -17.91 -1.44
C LYS A 272 -8.42 -16.45 -1.03
N ARG A 273 -8.67 -15.57 -2.01
CA ARG A 273 -9.04 -14.17 -1.77
C ARG A 273 -10.48 -13.90 -2.20
N LEU A 274 -11.13 -12.94 -1.57
CA LEU A 274 -12.54 -12.65 -1.80
C LEU A 274 -12.80 -12.06 -3.19
N ASP A 275 -11.81 -11.40 -3.81
CA ASP A 275 -11.85 -10.94 -5.20
C ASP A 275 -11.83 -12.06 -6.26
N SER A 276 -11.53 -13.31 -5.86
CA SER A 276 -11.57 -14.48 -6.75
C SER A 276 -12.94 -15.18 -6.83
N PHE A 277 -13.94 -14.69 -6.08
CA PHE A 277 -15.32 -15.21 -6.12
C PHE A 277 -16.20 -14.34 -7.02
N ASP A 278 -17.31 -14.90 -7.48
CA ASP A 278 -18.34 -14.17 -8.20
C ASP A 278 -19.10 -13.19 -7.27
N ARG A 279 -19.98 -12.35 -7.84
CA ARG A 279 -20.75 -11.37 -7.07
C ARG A 279 -21.61 -12.02 -5.97
N GLN A 280 -22.22 -13.18 -6.22
CA GLN A 280 -23.04 -13.88 -5.22
C GLN A 280 -22.16 -14.47 -4.12
N GLY A 281 -21.06 -15.14 -4.49
CA GLY A 281 -20.08 -15.70 -3.55
C GLY A 281 -19.37 -14.65 -2.69
N ILE A 282 -19.19 -13.43 -3.19
CA ILE A 282 -18.74 -12.26 -2.43
C ILE A 282 -19.80 -11.81 -1.42
N THR A 283 -21.02 -11.51 -1.89
CA THR A 283 -22.12 -11.01 -1.03
C THR A 283 -22.44 -12.00 0.09
N GLN A 284 -22.62 -13.28 -0.23
CA GLN A 284 -22.92 -14.34 0.75
C GLN A 284 -21.90 -14.39 1.89
N ARG A 285 -20.61 -14.27 1.58
CA ARG A 285 -19.53 -14.27 2.59
C ARG A 285 -19.51 -12.98 3.39
N LEU A 286 -19.70 -11.82 2.75
CA LEU A 286 -19.78 -10.55 3.47
C LEU A 286 -20.97 -10.51 4.46
N GLU A 287 -22.07 -11.16 4.14
CA GLU A 287 -23.25 -11.25 5.02
C GLU A 287 -23.05 -12.29 6.14
N THR A 288 -22.47 -13.45 5.85
CA THR A 288 -22.47 -14.61 6.77
C THR A 288 -21.14 -14.90 7.49
N TYR A 289 -20.01 -14.30 7.09
CA TYR A 289 -18.69 -14.60 7.66
C TYR A 289 -18.20 -13.51 8.62
N THR A 290 -17.41 -13.93 9.61
CA THR A 290 -16.75 -13.07 10.59
C THR A 290 -15.64 -12.28 9.88
N LYS A 291 -15.86 -10.98 9.69
CA LYS A 291 -14.87 -10.05 9.14
C LYS A 291 -13.88 -9.63 10.21
N VAL A 292 -12.60 -9.87 9.94
CA VAL A 292 -11.47 -9.67 10.83
C VAL A 292 -10.51 -8.66 10.21
N LEU A 293 -10.14 -7.65 11.00
CA LEU A 293 -9.13 -6.66 10.68
C LEU A 293 -8.13 -6.61 11.84
N PHE A 294 -6.84 -6.62 11.56
CA PHE A 294 -5.81 -6.28 12.56
C PHE A 294 -5.05 -5.05 12.11
N VAL A 295 -4.99 -4.05 12.99
CA VAL A 295 -4.35 -2.75 12.73
C VAL A 295 -3.14 -2.55 13.63
N ARG A 296 -2.34 -1.53 13.33
CA ARG A 296 -1.17 -1.13 14.11
C ARG A 296 -1.14 0.40 14.22
N GLU A 297 -0.48 0.92 15.25
CA GLU A 297 -0.08 2.34 15.33
C GLU A 297 0.46 2.81 13.96
N PRO A 298 -0.14 3.84 13.31
CA PRO A 298 0.10 4.10 11.89
C PRO A 298 1.55 4.43 11.52
N LEU A 299 2.26 5.18 12.36
CA LEU A 299 3.64 5.58 12.12
C LEU A 299 4.64 4.49 12.50
N GLU A 300 4.35 3.65 13.50
CA GLU A 300 5.11 2.42 13.73
C GLU A 300 4.97 1.44 12.56
N ARG A 301 3.76 1.34 11.98
CA ARG A 301 3.52 0.52 10.78
C ARG A 301 4.34 1.05 9.60
N LEU A 302 4.37 2.37 9.42
CA LEU A 302 5.17 3.02 8.37
C LEU A 302 6.68 2.81 8.56
N VAL A 303 7.21 3.01 9.77
CA VAL A 303 8.62 2.70 10.06
C VAL A 303 8.90 1.22 9.84
N SER A 304 7.99 0.33 10.27
CA SER A 304 8.10 -1.10 9.99
C SER A 304 8.07 -1.43 8.49
N ALA A 305 7.49 -0.58 7.63
CA ALA A 305 7.56 -0.72 6.18
C ALA A 305 8.91 -0.24 5.63
N PHE A 306 9.34 0.99 5.98
CA PHE A 306 10.64 1.54 5.55
C PHE A 306 11.79 0.57 5.83
N ARG A 307 11.90 0.10 7.07
CA ARG A 307 12.94 -0.84 7.54
C ARG A 307 12.95 -2.18 6.79
N ASP A 308 11.78 -2.62 6.35
CA ASP A 308 11.57 -3.88 5.64
C ASP A 308 11.89 -3.81 4.14
N LYS A 309 11.88 -2.60 3.57
CA LYS A 309 12.05 -2.34 2.13
C LYS A 309 13.39 -1.71 1.78
N PHE A 310 13.96 -0.86 2.64
CA PHE A 310 15.11 -0.01 2.30
C PHE A 310 16.39 -0.21 3.13
N GLU A 311 16.30 -0.67 4.38
CA GLU A 311 17.49 -0.88 5.24
C GLU A 311 18.31 -2.14 4.92
N ASN A 312 17.72 -3.10 4.20
CA ASN A 312 18.33 -4.39 3.88
C ASN A 312 18.30 -4.60 2.36
N PRO A 313 19.25 -5.35 1.76
CA PRO A 313 19.28 -5.61 0.31
C PRO A 313 17.93 -6.14 -0.21
N ASN A 314 17.34 -5.45 -1.19
CA ASN A 314 15.99 -5.75 -1.66
C ASN A 314 15.92 -5.62 -3.20
N THR A 315 15.82 -6.76 -3.87
CA THR A 315 15.87 -6.88 -5.34
C THR A 315 14.69 -6.24 -6.07
N TYR A 316 13.58 -5.97 -5.38
CA TYR A 316 12.41 -5.28 -5.96
C TYR A 316 12.33 -3.82 -5.52
N TYR A 317 12.38 -3.56 -4.21
CA TYR A 317 12.15 -2.20 -3.70
C TYR A 317 13.29 -1.24 -3.97
N HIS A 318 14.57 -1.68 -4.03
CA HIS A 318 15.67 -0.79 -4.38
C HIS A 318 15.58 -0.37 -5.87
N PRO A 319 15.39 -1.27 -6.86
CA PRO A 319 15.21 -0.84 -8.25
C PRO A 319 13.93 -0.05 -8.52
N VAL A 320 12.78 -0.48 -8.00
CA VAL A 320 11.47 0.09 -8.35
C VAL A 320 11.20 1.41 -7.61
N PHE A 321 11.43 1.46 -6.29
CA PHE A 321 11.17 2.66 -5.49
C PHE A 321 12.45 3.42 -5.14
N GLY A 322 13.53 2.70 -4.82
CA GLY A 322 14.77 3.32 -4.35
C GLY A 322 15.45 4.21 -5.39
N LYS A 323 15.54 3.79 -6.66
CA LYS A 323 16.12 4.64 -7.71
C LYS A 323 15.32 5.93 -7.94
N PRO A 324 13.98 5.90 -8.14
CA PRO A 324 13.22 7.14 -8.35
C PRO A 324 13.18 8.05 -7.11
N ILE A 325 13.20 7.49 -5.89
CA ILE A 325 13.32 8.28 -4.65
C ILE A 325 14.67 9.01 -4.62
N ILE A 326 15.78 8.28 -4.74
CA ILE A 326 17.12 8.87 -4.71
C ILE A 326 17.31 9.87 -5.86
N SER A 327 16.84 9.55 -7.07
CA SER A 327 16.98 10.41 -8.25
C SER A 327 16.15 11.69 -8.20
N LYS A 328 15.08 11.75 -7.39
CA LYS A 328 14.23 12.95 -7.27
C LYS A 328 14.57 13.81 -6.05
N TYR A 329 14.95 13.20 -4.93
CA TYR A 329 15.08 13.91 -3.64
C TYR A 329 16.52 14.03 -3.12
N ARG A 330 17.49 13.22 -3.59
CA ARG A 330 18.87 13.29 -3.10
C ARG A 330 19.72 14.25 -3.94
N VAL A 331 20.04 15.41 -3.35
CA VAL A 331 21.08 16.31 -3.86
C VAL A 331 22.42 15.57 -3.95
N ASN A 332 23.13 15.72 -5.07
CA ASN A 332 24.45 15.11 -5.32
C ASN A 332 24.49 13.58 -5.15
N ALA A 333 23.43 12.87 -5.56
CA ALA A 333 23.36 11.42 -5.51
C ALA A 333 24.52 10.73 -6.27
N SER A 334 25.19 9.78 -5.62
CA SER A 334 26.31 9.06 -6.25
C SER A 334 25.86 8.15 -7.38
N LYS A 335 26.72 7.96 -8.39
CA LYS A 335 26.47 7.04 -9.53
C LYS A 335 26.11 5.61 -9.06
N VAL A 336 26.64 5.17 -7.92
CA VAL A 336 26.30 3.87 -7.32
C VAL A 336 24.86 3.89 -6.79
N ALA A 337 24.49 4.89 -6.00
CA ALA A 337 23.16 5.00 -5.41
C ALA A 337 22.05 5.13 -6.47
N LEU A 338 22.30 5.90 -7.54
CA LEU A 338 21.39 5.99 -8.68
C LEU A 338 21.27 4.66 -9.45
N ARG A 339 22.38 3.91 -9.58
CA ARG A 339 22.39 2.62 -10.28
C ARG A 339 21.72 1.49 -9.49
N THR A 340 21.83 1.47 -8.17
CA THR A 340 21.28 0.40 -7.31
C THR A 340 19.91 0.73 -6.72
N GLY A 341 19.66 2.00 -6.35
CA GLY A 341 18.53 2.42 -5.53
C GLY A 341 18.68 2.05 -4.05
N SER A 342 19.88 1.64 -3.61
CA SER A 342 20.13 1.18 -2.24
C SER A 342 20.46 2.34 -1.29
N GLY A 343 20.02 2.23 -0.03
CA GLY A 343 20.35 3.20 1.01
C GLY A 343 19.56 4.50 0.91
N VAL A 344 18.27 4.41 0.56
CA VAL A 344 17.27 5.49 0.73
C VAL A 344 17.22 5.93 2.19
N THR A 345 17.22 7.23 2.47
CA THR A 345 17.08 7.74 3.84
C THR A 345 15.60 7.81 4.26
N PHE A 346 15.34 7.86 5.57
CA PHE A 346 13.96 8.01 6.04
C PHE A 346 13.37 9.37 5.62
N GLN A 347 14.16 10.44 5.61
CA GLN A 347 13.75 11.76 5.11
C GLN A 347 13.31 11.70 3.64
N GLU A 348 14.11 11.10 2.75
CA GLU A 348 13.78 10.95 1.32
C GLU A 348 12.52 10.10 1.10
N PHE A 349 12.34 9.04 1.89
CA PHE A 349 11.14 8.22 1.87
C PHE A 349 9.90 8.98 2.37
N MET A 350 10.04 9.86 3.37
CA MET A 350 8.96 10.73 3.84
C MET A 350 8.61 11.82 2.83
N GLN A 351 9.61 12.41 2.16
CA GLN A 351 9.41 13.34 1.05
C GLN A 351 8.64 12.66 -0.09
N TYR A 352 9.03 11.44 -0.46
CA TYR A 352 8.29 10.59 -1.42
C TYR A 352 6.84 10.32 -0.98
N LEU A 353 6.62 9.95 0.28
CA LEU A 353 5.29 9.62 0.81
C LEU A 353 4.36 10.84 0.87
N LEU A 354 4.92 12.04 1.03
CA LEU A 354 4.18 13.30 1.17
C LEU A 354 4.14 14.14 -0.12
N ASP A 355 4.73 13.67 -1.22
CA ASP A 355 4.66 14.30 -2.53
C ASP A 355 3.40 13.84 -3.29
N VAL A 356 2.61 14.79 -3.79
CA VAL A 356 1.44 14.48 -4.64
C VAL A 356 1.87 14.05 -6.05
N HIS A 357 3.07 14.43 -6.50
CA HIS A 357 3.69 14.07 -7.78
C HIS A 357 4.79 12.99 -7.60
N ARG A 358 4.59 12.05 -6.66
CA ARG A 358 5.55 10.98 -6.34
C ARG A 358 5.85 10.11 -7.59
N PRO A 359 7.11 9.74 -7.85
CA PRO A 359 7.52 9.17 -9.14
C PRO A 359 7.16 7.69 -9.40
N VAL A 360 6.42 7.01 -8.51
CA VAL A 360 6.05 5.58 -8.71
C VAL A 360 4.60 5.30 -8.33
N GLY A 361 4.17 5.67 -7.11
CA GLY A 361 2.77 5.53 -6.68
C GLY A 361 2.60 5.23 -5.18
N MET A 362 1.43 4.70 -4.82
CA MET A 362 1.22 4.14 -3.47
C MET A 362 1.66 2.66 -3.46
N ASP A 363 2.24 2.21 -2.34
CA ASP A 363 2.48 0.79 -2.08
C ASP A 363 1.71 0.39 -0.83
N ILE A 364 1.14 -0.81 -0.86
CA ILE A 364 0.31 -1.42 0.17
C ILE A 364 0.95 -1.46 1.57
N HIS A 365 2.28 -1.38 1.66
CA HIS A 365 3.01 -1.36 2.92
C HIS A 365 2.95 -0.01 3.64
N TRP A 366 2.62 1.08 2.94
CA TRP A 366 2.45 2.42 3.51
C TRP A 366 1.11 3.10 3.16
N GLU A 367 0.30 2.55 2.27
CA GLU A 367 -1.10 2.96 2.06
C GLU A 367 -1.92 2.90 3.38
N PRO A 368 -2.74 3.91 3.73
CA PRO A 368 -3.55 3.90 4.95
C PRO A 368 -4.50 2.70 5.08
N THR A 369 -4.67 2.22 6.30
CA THR A 369 -5.49 1.03 6.64
C THR A 369 -6.97 1.24 6.31
N SER A 370 -7.45 2.47 6.51
CA SER A 370 -8.79 2.93 6.12
C SER A 370 -9.05 2.89 4.61
N GLN A 371 -8.00 2.93 3.77
CA GLN A 371 -8.08 2.72 2.32
C GLN A 371 -7.99 1.21 2.00
N LEU A 372 -6.88 0.57 2.42
CA LEU A 372 -6.57 -0.86 2.23
C LEU A 372 -7.72 -1.83 2.54
N CYS A 373 -8.48 -1.55 3.60
CA CYS A 373 -9.54 -2.43 4.11
C CYS A 373 -10.94 -1.80 4.13
N SER A 374 -11.10 -0.56 3.64
CA SER A 374 -12.41 0.08 3.43
C SER A 374 -13.47 -0.13 4.55
N PRO A 375 -13.14 0.11 5.84
CA PRO A 375 -14.00 -0.29 6.97
C PRO A 375 -15.31 0.50 7.09
N CYS A 376 -15.50 1.55 6.29
CA CYS A 376 -16.79 2.21 6.13
C CYS A 376 -17.71 1.53 5.10
N LEU A 377 -17.20 0.64 4.24
CA LEU A 377 -18.01 -0.22 3.36
C LEU A 377 -18.30 -1.58 4.01
N LEU A 378 -17.38 -2.07 4.87
CA LEU A 378 -17.41 -3.42 5.42
C LEU A 378 -17.60 -3.39 6.95
N ASP A 379 -18.72 -3.89 7.47
CA ASP A 379 -18.94 -4.01 8.92
C ASP A 379 -18.07 -5.13 9.51
N TYR A 380 -16.88 -4.74 9.98
CA TYR A 380 -15.94 -5.63 10.65
C TYR A 380 -16.51 -6.15 11.96
N ASN A 381 -16.50 -7.48 12.11
CA ASN A 381 -16.96 -8.18 13.31
C ASN A 381 -15.88 -8.21 14.40
N PHE A 382 -14.61 -8.12 14.01
CA PHE A 382 -13.45 -8.05 14.90
C PHE A 382 -12.42 -7.04 14.37
N ILE A 383 -11.99 -6.12 15.24
CA ILE A 383 -10.95 -5.11 14.97
C ILE A 383 -9.87 -5.30 16.03
N GLY A 384 -8.84 -6.06 15.70
CA GLY A 384 -7.70 -6.35 16.57
C GLY A 384 -6.58 -5.31 16.47
N LYS A 385 -5.75 -5.20 17.53
CA LYS A 385 -4.57 -4.34 17.55
C LYS A 385 -3.27 -5.14 17.57
N PHE A 386 -2.25 -4.64 16.88
CA PHE A 386 -0.91 -5.25 16.81
C PHE A 386 -0.22 -5.22 18.17
N GLU A 387 -0.50 -4.18 18.97
CA GLU A 387 0.10 -3.95 20.28
C GLU A 387 -0.37 -4.97 21.34
N THR A 388 -1.52 -5.63 21.11
CA THR A 388 -2.15 -6.66 21.96
C THR A 388 -2.43 -7.95 21.17
N MET A 389 -1.68 -8.18 20.08
CA MET A 389 -2.03 -9.15 19.04
C MET A 389 -2.19 -10.59 19.52
N GLU A 390 -1.36 -11.05 20.46
CA GLU A 390 -1.37 -12.45 20.91
C GLU A 390 -2.62 -12.77 21.75
N GLU A 391 -2.96 -11.90 22.72
CA GLU A 391 -4.21 -11.98 23.50
C GLU A 391 -5.43 -11.93 22.58
N GLU A 392 -5.48 -10.93 21.69
CA GLU A 392 -6.65 -10.68 20.84
C GLU A 392 -6.83 -11.73 19.73
N ALA A 393 -5.74 -12.27 19.18
CA ALA A 393 -5.79 -13.35 18.20
C ALA A 393 -6.21 -14.69 18.83
N ASN A 394 -5.69 -15.03 20.01
CA ASN A 394 -6.07 -16.27 20.71
C ASN A 394 -7.54 -16.23 21.16
N PHE A 395 -8.02 -15.08 21.65
CA PHE A 395 -9.46 -14.86 21.92
C PHE A 395 -10.32 -15.07 20.66
N LEU A 396 -9.91 -14.50 19.52
CA LEU A 396 -10.63 -14.67 18.26
C LEU A 396 -10.64 -16.14 17.79
N LEU A 397 -9.51 -16.83 17.87
CA LEU A 397 -9.38 -18.25 17.51
C LEU A 397 -10.34 -19.11 18.34
N ARG A 398 -10.30 -18.98 19.68
CA ARG A 398 -11.25 -19.66 20.59
C ARG A 398 -12.71 -19.34 20.21
N ARG A 399 -13.02 -18.06 19.96
CA ARG A 399 -14.38 -17.61 19.61
C ARG A 399 -14.91 -18.19 18.30
N THR A 400 -14.01 -18.52 17.37
CA THR A 400 -14.33 -19.07 16.05
C THR A 400 -14.37 -20.60 16.01
N GLY A 401 -14.17 -21.27 17.16
CA GLY A 401 -14.12 -22.73 17.23
C GLY A 401 -12.86 -23.34 16.60
N ALA A 402 -11.78 -22.56 16.47
CA ALA A 402 -10.49 -23.06 16.00
C ALA A 402 -9.95 -24.18 16.92
N PRO A 403 -9.08 -25.08 16.43
CA PRO A 403 -8.51 -26.15 17.24
C PRO A 403 -7.80 -25.59 18.49
N HIS A 404 -8.05 -26.17 19.67
CA HIS A 404 -7.53 -25.66 20.95
C HIS A 404 -5.99 -25.61 21.03
N ASN A 405 -5.29 -26.40 20.22
CA ASN A 405 -3.83 -26.40 20.09
C ASN A 405 -3.28 -25.34 19.11
N LEU A 406 -4.15 -24.60 18.40
CA LEU A 406 -3.75 -23.55 17.46
C LEU A 406 -3.74 -22.18 18.15
N THR A 407 -2.54 -21.72 18.52
CA THR A 407 -2.30 -20.38 19.06
C THR A 407 -1.62 -19.47 18.03
N PHE A 408 -1.73 -18.16 18.22
CA PHE A 408 -1.11 -17.17 17.35
C PHE A 408 0.43 -17.17 17.50
N PRO A 409 1.20 -17.38 16.42
CA PRO A 409 2.65 -17.49 16.52
C PRO A 409 3.31 -16.12 16.77
N SER A 410 4.15 -16.04 17.80
CA SER A 410 4.87 -14.83 18.20
C SER A 410 6.21 -14.63 17.48
N PHE A 411 6.71 -15.63 16.74
CA PHE A 411 8.04 -15.60 16.11
C PHE A 411 8.17 -14.54 14.98
N LYS A 412 9.43 -14.23 14.65
CA LYS A 412 9.82 -13.29 13.57
C LYS A 412 10.71 -14.03 12.57
N ASP A 413 10.23 -14.19 11.35
CA ASP A 413 10.89 -14.91 10.25
C ASP A 413 11.83 -14.01 9.43
N ARG A 414 11.35 -12.83 9.02
CA ARG A 414 12.06 -11.88 8.17
C ARG A 414 12.92 -10.93 9.00
N ASN A 415 14.21 -10.88 8.68
CA ASN A 415 15.26 -10.15 9.40
C ASN A 415 15.24 -10.45 10.92
N PRO A 416 15.40 -11.73 11.33
CA PRO A 416 15.09 -12.18 12.69
C PRO A 416 15.98 -11.52 13.75
N LYS A 417 17.26 -11.27 13.43
CA LYS A 417 18.24 -10.61 14.32
C LYS A 417 18.00 -9.12 14.56
N ALA A 418 17.20 -8.44 13.73
CA ALA A 418 16.95 -7.00 13.88
C ALA A 418 15.90 -6.72 14.96
N GLU A 419 16.01 -5.60 15.69
CA GLU A 419 14.99 -5.19 16.67
C GLU A 419 13.58 -5.11 16.04
N ARG A 420 12.54 -5.54 16.76
CA ARG A 420 11.15 -5.29 16.36
C ARG A 420 10.90 -3.79 16.42
N THR A 421 10.27 -3.22 15.40
CA THR A 421 9.84 -1.82 15.45
C THR A 421 8.92 -1.61 16.65
N SER A 422 9.13 -0.52 17.36
CA SER A 422 8.47 -0.11 18.60
C SER A 422 8.27 1.40 18.61
N THR A 423 7.55 1.91 19.60
CA THR A 423 7.27 3.35 19.73
C THR A 423 8.58 4.14 19.89
N HIS A 424 9.48 3.69 20.76
CA HIS A 424 10.79 4.33 20.96
C HIS A 424 11.63 4.38 19.67
N LEU A 425 11.70 3.27 18.91
CA LEU A 425 12.41 3.27 17.64
C LEU A 425 11.73 4.20 16.62
N THR A 426 10.41 4.23 16.58
CA THR A 426 9.63 5.10 15.69
C THR A 426 9.91 6.58 15.99
N HIS A 427 10.00 6.96 17.27
CA HIS A 427 10.47 8.29 17.67
C HIS A 427 11.90 8.59 17.16
N ARG A 428 12.83 7.63 17.13
CA ARG A 428 14.18 7.82 16.56
C ARG A 428 14.19 8.11 15.04
N TYR A 429 13.19 7.66 14.28
CA TYR A 429 13.03 8.05 12.87
C TYR A 429 12.36 9.42 12.72
N PHE A 430 11.24 9.65 13.43
CA PHE A 430 10.49 10.91 13.31
C PHE A 430 11.17 12.13 13.98
N ALA A 431 12.20 11.91 14.81
CA ALA A 431 13.11 12.95 15.27
C ALA A 431 14.02 13.51 14.15
N GLN A 432 14.18 12.79 13.04
CA GLN A 432 14.94 13.25 11.86
C GLN A 432 14.14 14.24 10.99
N LEU A 433 12.84 14.43 11.28
CA LEU A 433 11.94 15.29 10.52
C LEU A 433 11.69 16.63 11.23
N SER A 434 11.27 17.65 10.48
CA SER A 434 10.68 18.85 11.06
C SER A 434 9.30 18.59 11.68
N THR A 435 8.83 19.50 12.55
CA THR A 435 7.44 19.47 13.05
C THR A 435 6.42 19.54 11.91
N SER A 436 6.71 20.27 10.83
CA SER A 436 5.82 20.35 9.65
C SER A 436 5.69 18.99 8.96
N GLU A 437 6.80 18.26 8.76
CA GLU A 437 6.78 16.92 8.18
C GLU A 437 6.13 15.89 9.12
N ARG A 438 6.37 15.97 10.44
CA ARG A 438 5.64 15.15 11.44
C ARG A 438 4.13 15.39 11.36
N GLN A 439 3.70 16.65 11.25
CA GLN A 439 2.30 17.01 11.11
C GLN A 439 1.71 16.49 9.81
N ARG A 440 2.37 16.70 8.66
CA ARG A 440 1.91 16.18 7.36
C ARG A 440 1.85 14.65 7.33
N ALA A 441 2.75 13.96 8.05
CA ALA A 441 2.68 12.51 8.23
C ALA A 441 1.50 12.07 9.10
N TYR A 442 1.21 12.78 10.20
CA TYR A 442 0.03 12.54 11.02
C TYR A 442 -1.27 12.78 10.23
N ASP A 443 -1.34 13.88 9.48
CA ASP A 443 -2.50 14.25 8.66
C ASP A 443 -2.78 13.20 7.57
N PHE A 444 -1.72 12.66 6.94
CA PHE A 444 -1.82 11.57 5.96
C PHE A 444 -2.46 10.29 6.53
N TYR A 445 -2.24 9.97 7.82
CA TYR A 445 -2.88 8.84 8.51
C TYR A 445 -4.02 9.25 9.45
N TYR A 446 -4.52 10.49 9.38
CA TYR A 446 -5.48 11.02 10.36
C TYR A 446 -6.74 10.14 10.52
N MET A 447 -7.24 9.59 9.42
CA MET A 447 -8.40 8.70 9.44
C MET A 447 -8.10 7.36 10.13
N ASP A 448 -6.89 6.81 10.02
CA ASP A 448 -6.50 5.61 10.76
C ASP A 448 -6.43 5.90 12.28
N TYR A 449 -5.82 7.03 12.67
CA TYR A 449 -5.78 7.46 14.08
C TYR A 449 -7.18 7.57 14.69
N LEU A 450 -8.10 8.18 13.93
CA LEU A 450 -9.46 8.44 14.38
C LEU A 450 -10.35 7.18 14.38
N MET A 451 -10.28 6.35 13.33
CA MET A 451 -11.09 5.12 13.21
C MET A 451 -10.69 4.03 14.20
N PHE A 452 -9.39 3.92 14.52
CA PHE A 452 -8.85 2.83 15.34
C PHE A 452 -8.50 3.24 16.78
N ASN A 453 -8.92 4.43 17.21
CA ASN A 453 -8.61 5.04 18.51
C ASN A 453 -7.11 4.90 18.88
N TYR A 454 -6.24 5.54 18.10
CA TYR A 454 -4.84 5.71 18.47
C TYR A 454 -4.60 7.14 18.98
N SER A 455 -3.89 7.25 20.09
CA SER A 455 -3.43 8.53 20.63
C SER A 455 -2.48 9.23 19.64
N LYS A 456 -2.38 10.56 19.73
CA LYS A 456 -1.36 11.30 18.98
C LYS A 456 0.06 10.86 19.39
N PRO A 457 0.95 10.53 18.45
CA PRO A 457 2.29 10.01 18.76
C PRO A 457 3.25 11.09 19.29
N PHE A 458 3.11 12.34 18.84
CA PHE A 458 3.98 13.45 19.23
C PHE A 458 3.18 14.62 19.84
N LYS A 459 3.82 15.35 20.76
CA LYS A 459 3.21 16.47 21.50
C LYS A 459 3.07 17.75 20.67
N ASP A 460 3.80 17.87 19.56
CA ASP A 460 3.84 19.02 18.66
C ASP A 460 2.77 18.99 17.55
N LEU A 461 1.82 18.04 17.60
CA LEU A 461 0.75 17.86 16.61
C LEU A 461 -0.56 18.57 17.02
N TYR A 462 -1.14 19.44 16.16
CA TYR A 462 -2.21 20.39 16.53
C TYR A 462 -3.64 19.84 16.67
#